data_AF-A0AAJ4ZMI9-F1
#
_entry.id   AF-A0AAJ4ZMI9-F1
#
_cell.length_a   1.000
_cell.length_b   1.000
_cell.length_c   1.000
_cell.angle_alpha   90.00
_cell.angle_beta   90.00
_cell.angle_gamma   90.00
#
_symmetry.space_group_name_H-M   'P 1'
#
loop_
_entity.id
_entity.type
_entity.pdbx_description
1 polymer ?
#
loop_
_entity_poly.entity_id
_entity_poly.type
_entity_poly.pdbx_seq_one_letter_code
_entity_poly.pdbx_strand_id
1 'polypeptide(L)'
;MSLDPSVQRAYINDPKVSYLRVSGACRVTRPTVVAVVTDRDSESSAKRWTRRKEARPQELVAAALNLFVARGYAATRLEDVASAAGVSKGTVYLYFANKEELFKAVVQENLLPALAEGEAFIDTFEGTTEALLHEILMGWWELIGESPASGLTKLLMAESGNFPDLAQYYHEEVIARCDRLFARILERGMARGELRNVDIDLTTLTMAAPMIFLMLWKHSFGPCSHRQLDPRAFISHVVSLLLHGVLRNPAVGATVPPLPALTDQPWRNPATRGNPDEGATS
;
A
#
# COMPACT_ATOMS: atom_id res chain seq x y z
N MET A 1 8.97 47.44 16.41
CA MET A 1 9.69 46.88 17.58
C MET A 1 10.14 45.48 17.22
N SER A 2 11.45 45.31 17.02
CA SER A 2 12.11 44.07 16.62
C SER A 2 12.09 43.08 17.79
N LEU A 3 11.61 41.86 17.56
CA LEU A 3 11.58 40.79 18.56
C LEU A 3 12.91 40.03 18.60
N ASP A 4 13.23 39.53 19.79
CA ASP A 4 14.45 38.85 20.20
C ASP A 4 14.58 37.44 19.54
N PRO A 5 15.74 37.09 18.92
CA PRO A 5 15.95 35.80 18.23
C PRO A 5 15.99 34.56 19.14
N SER A 6 15.97 34.71 20.46
CA SER A 6 16.03 33.59 21.42
C SER A 6 14.67 32.94 21.74
N VAL A 7 13.56 33.51 21.26
CA VAL A 7 12.18 33.00 21.49
C VAL A 7 11.65 32.15 20.31
N GLN A 8 12.39 32.11 19.19
CA GLN A 8 11.91 31.51 17.93
C GLN A 8 12.22 30.02 17.78
N ARG A 9 12.72 29.35 18.82
CA ARG A 9 13.18 27.96 18.76
C ARG A 9 12.39 26.95 19.61
N ALA A 10 11.20 27.30 20.09
CA ALA A 10 10.42 26.41 20.97
C ALA A 10 8.92 26.27 20.64
N TYR A 11 8.48 26.60 19.41
CA TYR A 11 7.05 26.55 19.06
C TYR A 11 6.75 26.01 17.66
N ILE A 12 7.15 24.78 17.36
CA ILE A 12 6.52 23.98 16.29
C ILE A 12 6.65 22.52 16.73
N ASN A 13 5.69 22.00 17.51
CA ASN A 13 5.29 20.58 17.60
C ASN A 13 4.44 20.33 18.87
N ASP A 14 3.14 20.61 18.79
CA ASP A 14 2.14 19.86 19.59
C ASP A 14 0.83 19.75 18.79
N PRO A 15 0.44 18.54 18.33
CA PRO A 15 -0.72 18.32 17.47
C PRO A 15 -2.06 18.18 18.23
N LYS A 16 -2.18 18.69 19.47
CA LYS A 16 -3.40 18.50 20.29
C LYS A 16 -4.14 19.77 20.75
N VAL A 17 -4.08 20.88 20.01
CA VAL A 17 -4.86 22.08 20.37
C VAL A 17 -5.59 22.70 19.18
N SER A 18 -6.89 22.39 19.08
CA SER A 18 -7.85 23.06 18.21
C SER A 18 -8.30 24.38 18.86
N TYR A 19 -8.02 25.52 18.22
CA TYR A 19 -8.45 26.83 18.70
C TYR A 19 -9.81 27.23 18.09
N LEU A 20 -10.85 27.24 18.92
CA LEU A 20 -12.09 27.99 18.67
C LEU A 20 -11.88 29.44 19.09
N ARG A 21 -11.94 30.37 18.13
CA ARG A 21 -12.02 31.81 18.35
C ARG A 21 -13.36 32.15 18.98
N VAL A 22 -13.34 32.69 20.20
CA VAL A 22 -14.47 33.44 20.77
C VAL A 22 -13.97 34.80 21.19
N SER A 23 -14.52 35.83 20.55
CA SER A 23 -14.36 37.25 20.85
C SER A 23 -15.32 37.62 21.98
N GLY A 24 -14.87 38.33 23.00
CA GLY A 24 -15.75 38.89 24.03
C GLY A 24 -15.10 39.04 25.40
N ALA A 25 -14.84 40.28 25.78
CA ALA A 25 -14.23 40.68 27.04
C ALA A 25 -15.08 40.30 28.27
N CYS A 26 -14.44 39.80 29.34
CA CYS A 26 -14.95 40.02 30.70
C CYS A 26 -13.83 39.88 31.75
N ARG A 27 -13.91 40.75 32.76
CA ARG A 27 -12.92 41.03 33.82
C ARG A 27 -12.52 39.80 34.63
N VAL A 28 -11.22 39.71 34.92
CA VAL A 28 -10.65 38.81 35.93
C VAL A 28 -10.74 39.46 37.31
N THR A 29 -11.49 38.87 38.23
CA THR A 29 -11.37 39.08 39.68
C THR A 29 -10.97 37.75 40.33
N ARG A 30 -9.94 37.80 41.20
CA ARG A 30 -9.35 36.63 41.88
C ARG A 30 -10.32 36.07 42.94
N PRO A 31 -10.54 34.75 43.01
CA PRO A 31 -11.12 34.13 44.18
C PRO A 31 -10.01 33.62 45.12
N THR A 32 -10.15 33.99 46.39
CA THR A 32 -9.41 33.49 47.56
C THR A 32 -9.62 31.99 47.74
N VAL A 33 -8.54 31.22 47.88
CA VAL A 33 -8.59 29.79 48.20
C VAL A 33 -8.61 29.63 49.72
N VAL A 34 -9.68 29.05 50.25
CA VAL A 34 -9.76 28.56 51.63
C VAL A 34 -9.40 27.07 51.61
N ALA A 35 -8.33 26.71 52.31
CA ALA A 35 -7.94 25.32 52.53
C ALA A 35 -8.87 24.66 53.55
N VAL A 36 -9.50 23.56 53.17
CA VAL A 36 -10.17 22.65 54.11
C VAL A 36 -9.46 21.31 54.00
N VAL A 37 -8.75 20.95 55.08
CA VAL A 37 -8.20 19.61 55.28
C VAL A 37 -9.31 18.74 55.85
N THR A 38 -9.64 17.66 55.17
CA THR A 38 -10.24 16.48 55.81
C THR A 38 -9.58 15.24 55.26
N ASP A 39 -8.81 14.61 56.14
CA ASP A 39 -8.30 13.26 56.04
C ASP A 39 -9.46 12.26 56.17
N ARG A 40 -9.49 11.25 55.30
CA ARG A 40 -10.22 9.98 55.45
C ARG A 40 -9.80 9.03 54.33
N ASP A 41 -8.73 8.30 54.62
CA ASP A 41 -8.52 6.97 54.09
C ASP A 41 -9.77 6.09 54.30
N SER A 42 -9.92 5.12 53.39
CA SER A 42 -10.93 4.05 53.35
C SER A 42 -12.28 4.37 52.70
N GLU A 43 -12.30 4.43 51.37
CA GLU A 43 -13.47 3.94 50.63
C GLU A 43 -13.13 3.42 49.23
N SER A 44 -13.35 2.11 49.07
CA SER A 44 -13.73 1.49 47.80
C SER A 44 -12.64 1.37 46.71
N SER A 45 -11.80 0.35 46.92
CA SER A 45 -11.10 -0.49 45.93
C SER A 45 -12.03 -1.15 44.86
N ALA A 46 -13.18 -0.58 44.53
CA ALA A 46 -14.23 -1.21 43.72
C ALA A 46 -14.60 -0.45 42.43
N LYS A 47 -13.65 0.27 41.81
CA LYS A 47 -13.83 0.86 40.46
C LYS A 47 -12.63 0.67 39.53
N ARG A 48 -11.94 -0.47 39.63
CA ARG A 48 -10.88 -0.86 38.68
C ARG A 48 -11.26 -2.05 37.79
N TRP A 49 -12.54 -2.16 37.45
CA TRP A 49 -12.94 -2.86 36.23
C TRP A 49 -13.17 -1.80 35.16
N THR A 50 -12.08 -1.18 34.70
CA THR A 50 -12.09 -0.49 33.42
C THR A 50 -12.51 -1.52 32.39
N ARG A 51 -13.77 -1.41 31.93
CA ARG A 51 -14.30 -2.13 30.77
C ARG A 51 -13.22 -2.08 29.70
N ARG A 52 -12.56 -3.23 29.44
CA ARG A 52 -11.58 -3.36 28.36
C ARG A 52 -12.26 -2.76 27.12
N LYS A 53 -11.64 -1.74 26.52
CA LYS A 53 -12.11 -1.23 25.22
C LYS A 53 -12.19 -2.46 24.31
N GLU A 54 -13.40 -2.85 23.93
CA GLU A 54 -13.59 -3.81 22.85
C GLU A 54 -12.99 -3.11 21.63
N ALA A 55 -11.83 -3.57 21.18
CA ALA A 55 -11.30 -3.13 19.91
C ALA A 55 -12.33 -3.48 18.84
N ARG A 56 -12.57 -2.52 17.94
CA ARG A 56 -13.33 -2.81 16.73
C ARG A 56 -12.48 -3.74 15.86
N PRO A 57 -13.09 -4.67 15.09
CA PRO A 57 -12.35 -5.54 14.15
C PRO A 57 -11.32 -4.78 13.30
N GLN A 58 -11.65 -3.55 12.89
CA GLN A 58 -10.79 -2.61 12.17
C GLN A 58 -9.47 -2.27 12.88
N GLU A 59 -9.48 -2.13 14.21
CA GLU A 59 -8.25 -1.85 14.98
C GLU A 59 -7.32 -3.07 14.98
N LEU A 60 -7.87 -4.29 15.01
CA LEU A 60 -7.10 -5.52 14.89
C LEU A 60 -6.52 -5.68 13.49
N VAL A 61 -7.31 -5.39 12.46
CA VAL A 61 -6.88 -5.44 11.06
C VAL A 61 -5.77 -4.42 10.80
N ALA A 62 -5.90 -3.19 11.29
CA ALA A 62 -4.86 -2.17 11.16
C ALA A 62 -3.55 -2.56 11.89
N ALA A 63 -3.66 -3.13 13.10
CA ALA A 63 -2.50 -3.63 13.82
C ALA A 63 -1.82 -4.80 13.07
N ALA A 64 -2.61 -5.72 12.53
CA ALA A 64 -2.13 -6.85 11.75
C ALA A 64 -1.43 -6.41 10.47
N LEU A 65 -2.00 -5.47 9.71
CA LEU A 65 -1.37 -4.89 8.52
C LEU A 65 0.03 -4.38 8.82
N ASN A 66 0.16 -3.55 9.86
CA ASN A 66 1.45 -2.97 10.25
C ASN A 66 2.47 -4.05 10.62
N LEU A 67 2.05 -5.07 11.37
CA LEU A 67 2.93 -6.17 11.78
C LEU A 67 3.34 -7.05 10.59
N PHE A 68 2.40 -7.40 9.71
CA PHE A 68 2.70 -8.18 8.50
C PHE A 68 3.68 -7.44 7.60
N VAL A 69 3.48 -6.14 7.35
CA VAL A 69 4.39 -5.34 6.51
C VAL A 69 5.77 -5.19 7.16
N ALA A 70 5.83 -5.00 8.48
CA ALA A 70 7.09 -4.77 9.18
C ALA A 70 7.93 -6.04 9.42
N ARG A 71 7.28 -7.19 9.64
CA ARG A 71 7.95 -8.42 10.11
C ARG A 71 7.73 -9.63 9.20
N GLY A 72 6.81 -9.54 8.25
CA GLY A 72 6.37 -10.66 7.43
C GLY A 72 5.24 -11.47 8.08
N TYR A 73 4.65 -12.36 7.29
CA TYR A 73 3.54 -13.20 7.73
C TYR A 73 4.00 -14.28 8.72
N ALA A 74 5.10 -14.97 8.44
CA ALA A 74 5.62 -16.07 9.25
C ALA A 74 5.90 -15.65 10.70
N ALA A 75 6.60 -14.52 10.87
CA ALA A 75 7.07 -14.02 12.16
C ALA A 75 5.98 -13.31 13.00
N THR A 76 4.80 -13.06 12.44
CA THR A 76 3.69 -12.41 13.14
C THR A 76 2.77 -13.45 13.77
N ARG A 77 2.48 -13.32 15.07
CA ARG A 77 1.51 -14.15 15.81
C ARG A 77 0.24 -13.36 16.13
N LEU A 78 -0.88 -14.06 16.35
CA LEU A 78 -2.14 -13.42 16.78
C LEU A 78 -2.00 -12.72 18.12
N GLU A 79 -1.12 -13.21 18.99
CA GLU A 79 -0.78 -12.59 20.26
C GLU A 79 -0.06 -11.25 20.07
N ASP A 80 0.83 -11.14 19.08
CA ASP A 80 1.50 -9.87 18.75
C ASP A 80 0.48 -8.82 18.30
N VAL A 81 -0.50 -9.23 17.51
CA VAL A 81 -1.61 -8.38 17.06
C VAL A 81 -2.46 -7.93 18.25
N ALA A 82 -2.79 -8.85 19.16
CA ALA A 82 -3.53 -8.52 20.39
C ALA A 82 -2.78 -7.47 21.22
N SER A 83 -1.48 -7.68 21.44
CA SER A 83 -0.62 -6.76 22.17
C SER A 83 -0.52 -5.40 21.47
N ALA A 84 -0.33 -5.37 20.15
CA ALA A 84 -0.24 -4.14 19.37
C ALA A 84 -1.56 -3.34 19.38
N ALA A 85 -2.71 -4.02 19.37
CA ALA A 85 -4.02 -3.40 19.48
C ALA A 85 -4.45 -3.10 20.93
N GLY A 86 -3.64 -3.46 21.94
CA GLY A 86 -3.97 -3.21 23.34
C GLY A 86 -5.13 -4.06 23.89
N VAL A 87 -5.40 -5.23 23.31
CA VAL A 87 -6.48 -6.13 23.72
C VAL A 87 -5.97 -7.49 24.22
N SER A 88 -6.88 -8.34 24.70
CA SER A 88 -6.54 -9.70 25.11
C SER A 88 -6.37 -10.58 23.91
N LYS A 89 -5.52 -11.61 24.04
CA LYS A 89 -5.49 -12.76 23.13
C LYS A 89 -6.91 -13.24 22.81
N GLY A 90 -7.72 -13.50 23.83
CA GLY A 90 -9.11 -13.94 23.66
C GLY A 90 -9.95 -13.03 22.76
N THR A 91 -9.74 -11.72 22.78
CA THR A 91 -10.48 -10.77 21.93
C THR A 91 -10.16 -10.96 20.45
N VAL A 92 -8.92 -11.28 20.09
CA VAL A 92 -8.55 -11.53 18.69
C VAL A 92 -9.22 -12.82 18.19
N TYR A 93 -9.19 -13.88 19.02
CA TYR A 93 -9.82 -15.16 18.68
C TYR A 93 -11.35 -15.12 18.64
N LEU A 94 -12.00 -14.09 19.19
CA LEU A 94 -13.45 -13.86 19.00
C LEU A 94 -13.79 -13.46 17.56
N TYR A 95 -12.87 -12.76 16.87
CA TYR A 95 -13.09 -12.24 15.52
C TYR A 95 -12.40 -13.06 14.44
N PHE A 96 -11.24 -13.64 14.73
CA PHE A 96 -10.43 -14.37 13.76
C PHE A 96 -10.01 -15.72 14.35
N ALA A 97 -10.50 -16.80 13.74
CA ALA A 97 -10.23 -18.16 14.21
C ALA A 97 -8.73 -18.53 14.12
N ASN A 98 -8.04 -17.97 13.13
CA ASN A 98 -6.63 -18.21 12.88
C ASN A 98 -5.99 -16.98 12.19
N LYS A 99 -4.67 -17.07 11.94
CA LYS A 99 -3.90 -15.98 11.31
C LYS A 99 -4.23 -15.78 9.84
N GLU A 100 -4.66 -16.83 9.15
CA GLU A 100 -5.06 -16.77 7.74
C GLU A 100 -6.33 -15.95 7.57
N GLU A 101 -7.35 -16.17 8.40
CA GLU A 101 -8.59 -15.39 8.38
C GLU A 101 -8.33 -13.91 8.70
N LEU A 102 -7.42 -13.63 9.63
CA LEU A 102 -6.97 -12.26 9.88
C LEU A 102 -6.29 -11.64 8.66
N PHE A 103 -5.47 -12.41 7.93
CA PHE A 103 -4.83 -11.93 6.70
C PHE A 103 -5.84 -11.65 5.59
N LYS A 104 -6.82 -12.55 5.38
CA LYS A 104 -7.90 -12.33 4.42
C LYS A 104 -8.67 -11.04 4.73
N ALA A 105 -8.99 -10.81 6.01
CA ALA A 105 -9.61 -9.56 6.45
C ALA A 105 -8.73 -8.32 6.19
N VAL A 106 -7.42 -8.42 6.40
CA VAL A 106 -6.47 -7.35 6.05
C VAL A 106 -6.52 -7.04 4.54
N VAL A 107 -6.51 -8.04 3.68
CA VAL A 107 -6.64 -7.85 2.22
C VAL A 107 -8.00 -7.25 1.86
N GLN A 108 -9.08 -7.77 2.43
CA GLN A 108 -10.46 -7.31 2.17
C GLN A 108 -10.67 -5.86 2.56
N GLU A 109 -10.16 -5.43 3.71
CA GLU A 109 -10.36 -4.05 4.18
C GLU A 109 -9.45 -3.04 3.46
N ASN A 110 -8.26 -3.46 3.01
CA ASN A 110 -7.23 -2.52 2.55
C ASN A 110 -7.03 -2.49 1.03
N LEU A 111 -7.39 -3.54 0.28
CA LEU A 111 -7.14 -3.62 -1.17
C LEU A 111 -8.42 -3.64 -2.00
N LEU A 112 -9.41 -4.42 -1.58
CA LEU A 112 -10.64 -4.62 -2.35
C LEU A 112 -11.50 -3.36 -2.54
N PRO A 113 -11.56 -2.39 -1.59
CA PRO A 113 -12.34 -1.18 -1.80
C PRO A 113 -11.81 -0.33 -2.97
N ALA A 114 -10.49 -0.21 -3.10
CA ALA A 114 -9.87 0.52 -4.21
C ALA A 114 -10.12 -0.17 -5.56
N LEU A 115 -10.15 -1.51 -5.59
CA LEU A 115 -10.52 -2.25 -6.80
C LEU A 115 -11.98 -2.01 -7.18
N ALA A 116 -12.90 -2.07 -6.22
CA ALA A 116 -14.31 -1.79 -6.48
C ALA A 116 -14.53 -0.35 -6.97
N GLU A 117 -13.79 0.61 -6.41
CA GLU A 117 -13.81 2.01 -6.85
C GLU A 117 -13.30 2.16 -8.30
N GLY A 118 -12.18 1.53 -8.64
CA GLY A 118 -11.66 1.52 -10.01
C GLY A 118 -12.60 0.83 -11.01
N GLU A 119 -13.21 -0.29 -10.63
CA GLU A 119 -14.20 -1.00 -11.44
C GLU A 119 -15.41 -0.10 -11.77
N ALA A 120 -15.95 0.59 -10.76
CA ALA A 120 -17.07 1.52 -10.93
C ALA A 120 -16.67 2.78 -11.72
N PHE A 121 -15.45 3.27 -11.53
CA PHE A 121 -14.94 4.44 -12.24
C PHE A 121 -14.91 4.21 -13.75
N ILE A 122 -14.43 3.04 -14.21
CA ILE A 122 -14.42 2.68 -15.64
C ILE A 122 -15.82 2.78 -16.27
N ASP A 123 -16.87 2.34 -15.56
CA ASP A 123 -18.25 2.34 -16.08
C ASP A 123 -18.78 3.75 -16.32
N THR A 124 -18.33 4.72 -15.53
CA THR A 124 -18.82 6.11 -15.57
C THR A 124 -17.91 7.06 -16.36
N PHE A 125 -16.73 6.61 -16.78
CA PHE A 125 -15.72 7.49 -17.38
C PHE A 125 -15.94 7.74 -18.87
N GLU A 126 -16.17 9.01 -19.24
CA GLU A 126 -16.51 9.41 -20.62
C GLU A 126 -15.29 9.79 -21.49
N GLY A 127 -14.11 10.01 -20.90
CA GLY A 127 -12.92 10.51 -21.59
C GLY A 127 -12.21 9.50 -22.51
N THR A 128 -11.01 9.86 -23.01
CA THR A 128 -10.17 8.97 -23.82
C THR A 128 -9.66 7.78 -23.00
N THR A 129 -9.31 6.68 -23.65
CA THR A 129 -8.74 5.50 -22.96
C THR A 129 -7.37 5.81 -22.36
N GLU A 130 -6.61 6.72 -22.97
CA GLU A 130 -5.37 7.25 -22.38
C GLU A 130 -5.63 7.93 -21.03
N ALA A 131 -6.59 8.86 -20.99
CA ALA A 131 -6.94 9.56 -19.76
C ALA A 131 -7.45 8.58 -18.70
N LEU A 132 -8.29 7.60 -19.09
CA LEU A 132 -8.77 6.56 -18.18
C LEU A 132 -7.61 5.74 -17.59
N LEU A 133 -6.66 5.29 -18.41
CA LEU A 133 -5.51 4.52 -17.94
C LEU A 133 -4.66 5.34 -16.96
N HIS A 134 -4.43 6.62 -17.26
CA HIS A 134 -3.69 7.52 -16.38
C HIS A 134 -4.37 7.66 -15.02
N GLU A 135 -5.67 7.98 -15.00
CA GLU A 135 -6.46 8.14 -13.77
C GLU A 135 -6.51 6.84 -12.95
N ILE A 136 -6.66 5.68 -13.60
CA ILE A 136 -6.66 4.38 -12.91
C ILE A 136 -5.31 4.08 -12.24
N LEU A 137 -4.19 4.31 -12.94
CA LEU A 137 -2.86 4.07 -12.36
C LEU A 137 -2.54 5.08 -11.25
N MET A 138 -2.96 6.34 -11.39
CA MET A 138 -2.83 7.35 -10.35
C MET A 138 -3.67 6.99 -9.12
N GLY A 139 -4.94 6.62 -9.31
CA GLY A 139 -5.82 6.18 -8.23
C GLY A 139 -5.30 4.93 -7.52
N TRP A 140 -4.72 3.97 -8.24
CA TRP A 140 -4.07 2.81 -7.65
C TRP A 140 -2.89 3.23 -6.75
N TRP A 141 -2.07 4.19 -7.19
CA TRP A 141 -1.01 4.72 -6.34
C TRP A 141 -1.56 5.45 -5.11
N GLU A 142 -2.55 6.31 -5.26
CA GLU A 142 -3.07 7.14 -4.16
C GLU A 142 -3.79 6.31 -3.10
N LEU A 143 -4.63 5.36 -3.52
CA LEU A 143 -5.41 4.54 -2.59
C LEU A 143 -4.55 3.43 -1.96
N ILE A 144 -3.61 2.84 -2.70
CA ILE A 144 -2.84 1.68 -2.23
C ILE A 144 -1.35 1.98 -2.10
N GLY A 145 -0.74 2.51 -3.15
CA GLY A 145 0.69 2.82 -3.23
C GLY A 145 1.20 3.73 -2.10
N GLU A 146 0.46 4.78 -1.74
CA GLU A 146 0.81 5.71 -0.67
C GLU A 146 0.55 5.12 0.73
N SER A 147 -0.42 4.23 0.85
CA SER A 147 -0.78 3.58 2.11
C SER A 147 0.24 2.52 2.56
N PRO A 148 0.17 2.04 3.81
CA PRO A 148 0.90 0.86 4.27
C PRO A 148 0.50 -0.44 3.52
N ALA A 149 -0.70 -0.49 2.92
CA ALA A 149 -1.23 -1.68 2.26
C ALA A 149 -0.39 -2.12 1.04
N SER A 150 0.32 -1.20 0.40
CA SER A 150 1.31 -1.52 -0.66
C SER A 150 2.40 -2.50 -0.19
N GLY A 151 2.64 -2.63 1.12
CA GLY A 151 3.57 -3.60 1.68
C GLY A 151 3.06 -5.05 1.60
N LEU A 152 1.75 -5.25 1.50
CA LEU A 152 1.14 -6.58 1.30
C LEU A 152 1.56 -7.18 -0.03
N THR A 153 1.62 -6.36 -1.09
CA THR A 153 2.10 -6.78 -2.41
C THR A 153 3.53 -7.31 -2.33
N LYS A 154 4.42 -6.59 -1.63
CA LYS A 154 5.80 -7.05 -1.39
C LYS A 154 5.83 -8.36 -0.62
N LEU A 155 5.06 -8.45 0.46
CA LEU A 155 5.01 -9.64 1.31
C LEU A 155 4.61 -10.86 0.49
N LEU A 156 3.54 -10.77 -0.31
CA LEU A 156 3.04 -11.89 -1.09
C LEU A 156 4.01 -12.32 -2.20
N MET A 157 4.68 -11.37 -2.84
CA MET A 157 5.73 -11.72 -3.81
C MET A 157 6.87 -12.50 -3.15
N ALA A 158 7.26 -12.14 -1.92
CA ALA A 158 8.35 -12.78 -1.21
C ALA A 158 7.97 -14.14 -0.58
N GLU A 159 6.72 -14.30 -0.15
CA GLU A 159 6.29 -15.39 0.72
C GLU A 159 5.32 -16.38 0.04
N SER A 160 4.96 -16.15 -1.23
CA SER A 160 4.01 -17.00 -1.98
C SER A 160 4.42 -18.47 -2.04
N GLY A 161 5.71 -18.77 -2.16
CA GLY A 161 6.22 -20.14 -2.14
C GLY A 161 6.14 -20.81 -0.77
N ASN A 162 6.09 -20.02 0.31
CA ASN A 162 6.02 -20.53 1.69
C ASN A 162 4.56 -20.69 2.17
N PHE A 163 3.64 -19.89 1.63
CA PHE A 163 2.22 -19.87 2.02
C PHE A 163 1.31 -19.90 0.78
N PRO A 164 1.18 -21.06 0.11
CA PRO A 164 0.45 -21.18 -1.15
C PRO A 164 -1.03 -20.80 -1.02
N ASP A 165 -1.68 -21.12 0.09
CA ASP A 165 -3.10 -20.79 0.31
C ASP A 165 -3.35 -19.27 0.35
N LEU A 166 -2.42 -18.50 0.92
CA LEU A 166 -2.50 -17.04 0.91
C LEU A 166 -2.26 -16.46 -0.49
N ALA A 167 -1.30 -17.04 -1.20
CA ALA A 167 -1.00 -16.64 -2.57
C ALA A 167 -2.19 -16.92 -3.49
N GLN A 168 -2.84 -18.07 -3.33
CA GLN A 168 -4.04 -18.44 -4.07
C GLN A 168 -5.17 -17.47 -3.78
N TYR A 169 -5.49 -17.23 -2.51
CA TYR A 169 -6.53 -16.28 -2.11
C TYR A 169 -6.27 -14.88 -2.71
N TYR A 170 -5.03 -14.39 -2.59
CA TYR A 170 -4.69 -13.08 -3.15
C TYR A 170 -4.76 -13.05 -4.68
N HIS A 171 -4.38 -14.14 -5.34
CA HIS A 171 -4.48 -14.24 -6.78
C HIS A 171 -5.94 -14.18 -7.25
N GLU A 172 -6.82 -14.95 -6.61
CA GLU A 172 -8.25 -15.01 -6.95
C GLU A 172 -8.98 -13.70 -6.65
N GLU A 173 -8.73 -13.12 -5.48
CA GLU A 173 -9.48 -11.95 -4.99
C GLU A 173 -8.88 -10.61 -5.44
N VAL A 174 -7.58 -10.54 -5.71
CA VAL A 174 -6.90 -9.28 -6.04
C VAL A 174 -6.38 -9.31 -7.48
N ILE A 175 -5.47 -10.23 -7.80
CA ILE A 175 -4.78 -10.23 -9.10
C ILE A 175 -5.77 -10.44 -10.24
N ALA A 176 -6.64 -11.45 -10.16
CA ALA A 176 -7.61 -11.73 -11.21
C ALA A 176 -8.61 -10.59 -11.43
N ARG A 177 -8.91 -9.79 -10.39
CA ARG A 177 -9.74 -8.58 -10.50
C ARG A 177 -8.98 -7.43 -11.16
N CYS A 178 -7.73 -7.19 -10.76
CA CYS A 178 -6.84 -6.24 -11.42
C CYS A 178 -6.72 -6.56 -12.92
N ASP A 179 -6.51 -7.83 -13.26
CA ASP A 179 -6.33 -8.27 -14.64
C ASP A 179 -7.59 -8.01 -15.47
N ARG A 180 -8.77 -8.33 -14.93
CA ARG A 180 -10.04 -8.00 -15.57
C ARG A 180 -10.23 -6.49 -15.72
N LEU A 181 -9.84 -5.70 -14.73
CA LEU A 181 -9.93 -4.24 -14.77
C LEU A 181 -9.09 -3.69 -15.93
N PHE A 182 -7.82 -4.09 -16.05
CA PHE A 182 -6.96 -3.65 -17.16
C PHE A 182 -7.42 -4.19 -18.53
N ALA A 183 -7.87 -5.45 -18.59
CA ALA A 183 -8.43 -6.02 -19.81
C ALA A 183 -9.61 -5.17 -20.33
N ARG A 184 -10.52 -4.75 -19.44
CA ARG A 184 -11.64 -3.87 -19.82
C ARG A 184 -11.19 -2.52 -20.38
N ILE A 185 -10.12 -1.93 -19.84
CA ILE A 185 -9.55 -0.67 -20.36
C ILE A 185 -8.99 -0.89 -21.78
N LEU A 186 -8.25 -1.99 -21.98
CA LEU A 186 -7.67 -2.35 -23.28
C LEU A 186 -8.76 -2.62 -24.32
N GLU A 187 -9.75 -3.43 -23.96
CA GLU A 187 -10.90 -3.76 -24.82
C GLU A 187 -11.68 -2.50 -25.21
N ARG A 188 -11.94 -1.60 -24.25
CA ARG A 188 -12.58 -0.29 -24.51
C ARG A 188 -11.80 0.51 -25.54
N GLY A 189 -10.48 0.62 -25.38
CA GLY A 189 -9.63 1.36 -26.30
C GLY A 189 -9.56 0.75 -27.69
N MET A 190 -9.50 -0.58 -27.77
CA MET A 190 -9.51 -1.32 -29.04
C MET A 190 -10.86 -1.17 -29.76
N ALA A 191 -11.97 -1.30 -29.05
CA ALA A 191 -13.32 -1.14 -29.61
C ALA A 191 -13.57 0.28 -30.15
N ARG A 192 -12.96 1.30 -29.53
CA ARG A 192 -13.03 2.70 -29.96
C ARG A 192 -12.01 3.05 -31.06
N GLY A 193 -11.13 2.13 -31.44
CA GLY A 193 -10.05 2.38 -32.38
C GLY A 193 -8.95 3.31 -31.85
N GLU A 194 -8.93 3.56 -30.53
CA GLU A 194 -7.92 4.38 -29.86
C GLU A 194 -6.64 3.58 -29.59
N LEU A 195 -6.77 2.27 -29.38
CA LEU A 195 -5.66 1.34 -29.22
C LEU A 195 -5.60 0.35 -30.38
N ARG A 196 -4.38 -0.01 -30.78
CA ARG A 196 -4.14 -1.13 -31.69
C ARG A 196 -4.48 -2.45 -31.02
N ASN A 197 -4.67 -3.51 -31.82
CA ASN A 197 -4.76 -4.87 -31.29
C ASN A 197 -3.44 -5.25 -30.58
N VAL A 198 -3.58 -5.73 -29.35
CA VAL A 198 -2.49 -6.19 -28.49
C VAL A 198 -2.84 -7.54 -27.88
N ASP A 199 -1.82 -8.24 -27.39
CA ASP A 199 -2.01 -9.36 -26.47
C ASP A 199 -2.47 -8.79 -25.12
N ILE A 200 -3.71 -9.09 -24.72
CA ILE A 200 -4.32 -8.51 -23.52
C ILE A 200 -3.55 -8.93 -22.26
N ASP A 201 -3.20 -10.22 -22.14
CA ASP A 201 -2.57 -10.77 -20.95
C ASP A 201 -1.18 -10.16 -20.73
N LEU A 202 -0.35 -10.13 -21.78
CA LEU A 202 0.98 -9.53 -21.71
C LEU A 202 0.93 -8.02 -21.50
N THR A 203 -0.06 -7.34 -22.10
CA THR A 203 -0.20 -5.89 -21.96
C THR A 203 -0.66 -5.51 -20.55
N THR A 204 -1.60 -6.26 -19.97
CA THR A 204 -2.04 -6.11 -18.57
C THR A 204 -0.86 -6.29 -17.60
N LEU A 205 -0.06 -7.35 -17.78
CA LEU A 205 1.15 -7.56 -16.98
C LEU A 205 2.12 -6.37 -17.11
N THR A 206 2.29 -5.85 -18.31
CA THR A 206 3.16 -4.70 -18.58
C THR A 206 2.63 -3.40 -17.96
N MET A 207 1.31 -3.22 -17.88
CA MET A 207 0.68 -2.08 -17.20
C MET A 207 0.80 -2.18 -15.67
N ALA A 208 0.71 -3.39 -15.12
CA ALA A 208 0.80 -3.63 -13.68
C ALA A 208 2.24 -3.61 -13.15
N ALA A 209 3.23 -4.08 -13.93
CA ALA A 209 4.61 -4.22 -13.49
C ALA A 209 5.25 -2.93 -12.94
N PRO A 210 5.08 -1.74 -13.55
CA PRO A 210 5.61 -0.49 -13.03
C PRO A 210 5.03 -0.12 -11.66
N MET A 211 3.75 -0.44 -11.41
CA MET A 211 3.09 -0.20 -10.14
C MET A 211 3.65 -1.12 -9.04
N ILE A 212 3.80 -2.40 -9.36
CA ILE A 212 4.44 -3.37 -8.48
C ILE A 212 5.87 -2.94 -8.18
N PHE A 213 6.63 -2.52 -9.19
CA PHE A 213 7.98 -2.00 -9.01
C PHE A 213 8.01 -0.81 -8.05
N LEU A 214 7.11 0.17 -8.19
CA LEU A 214 7.03 1.32 -7.27
C LEU A 214 6.78 0.87 -5.82
N MET A 215 5.85 -0.07 -5.61
CA MET A 215 5.54 -0.58 -4.28
C MET A 215 6.73 -1.34 -3.67
N LEU A 216 7.36 -2.22 -4.45
CA LEU A 216 8.57 -2.93 -4.02
C LEU A 216 9.72 -1.97 -3.72
N TRP A 217 9.91 -0.95 -4.55
CA TRP A 217 10.92 0.08 -4.37
C TRP A 217 10.68 0.82 -3.05
N LYS A 218 9.46 1.34 -2.83
CA LYS A 218 9.05 2.04 -1.60
C LYS A 218 9.40 1.22 -0.35
N HIS A 219 9.10 -0.08 -0.35
CA HIS A 219 9.26 -0.94 0.84
C HIS A 219 10.63 -1.63 0.95
N SER A 220 11.52 -1.48 -0.04
CA SER A 220 12.82 -2.17 -0.05
C SER A 220 13.99 -1.19 -0.15
N PHE A 221 14.04 -0.40 -1.22
CA PHE A 221 15.15 0.51 -1.48
C PHE A 221 14.85 1.93 -1.00
N GLY A 222 13.59 2.33 -0.91
CA GLY A 222 13.17 3.65 -0.43
C GLY A 222 13.83 4.06 0.89
N PRO A 223 13.86 3.20 1.93
CA PRO A 223 14.49 3.54 3.22
C PRO A 223 16.01 3.75 3.17
N CYS A 224 16.70 3.18 2.18
CA CYS A 224 18.17 3.19 2.10
C CYS A 224 18.72 3.93 0.86
N SER A 225 17.86 4.37 -0.06
CA SER A 225 18.26 4.97 -1.32
C SER A 225 18.32 6.49 -1.22
N HIS A 226 19.39 7.07 -1.75
CA HIS A 226 19.50 8.52 -1.95
C HIS A 226 18.74 9.00 -3.20
N ARG A 227 18.33 8.08 -4.08
CA ARG A 227 17.55 8.41 -5.28
C ARG A 227 16.07 8.54 -4.90
N GLN A 228 15.56 9.77 -4.96
CA GLN A 228 14.13 10.01 -4.85
C GLN A 228 13.45 9.63 -6.17
N LEU A 229 12.53 8.68 -6.10
CA LEU A 229 11.65 8.32 -7.20
C LEU A 229 10.30 8.98 -6.91
N ASP A 230 9.91 9.97 -7.71
CA ASP A 230 8.57 10.54 -7.66
C ASP A 230 7.59 9.56 -8.33
N PRO A 231 6.67 8.94 -7.56
CA PRO A 231 5.74 7.96 -8.10
C PRO A 231 4.80 8.55 -9.15
N ARG A 232 4.32 9.78 -8.96
CA ARG A 232 3.35 10.42 -9.88
C ARG A 232 4.00 10.74 -11.22
N ALA A 233 5.22 11.27 -11.17
CA ALA A 233 6.02 11.52 -12.37
C ALA A 233 6.37 10.21 -13.09
N PHE A 234 6.72 9.15 -12.34
CA PHE A 234 7.02 7.84 -12.91
C PHE A 234 5.81 7.21 -13.59
N ILE A 235 4.63 7.26 -12.97
CA ILE A 235 3.37 6.75 -13.56
C ILE A 235 3.05 7.49 -14.86
N SER A 236 3.10 8.83 -14.83
CA SER A 236 2.85 9.66 -16.01
C SER A 236 3.84 9.34 -17.14
N HIS A 237 5.12 9.12 -16.81
CA HIS A 237 6.13 8.69 -17.77
C HIS A 237 5.85 7.31 -18.36
N VAL A 238 5.44 6.35 -17.54
CA VAL A 238 5.09 4.99 -17.96
C VAL A 238 3.89 5.00 -18.90
N VAL A 239 2.81 5.72 -18.57
CA VAL A 239 1.64 5.86 -19.46
C VAL A 239 2.06 6.42 -20.81
N SER A 240 2.85 7.50 -20.81
CA SER A 240 3.38 8.08 -22.05
C SER A 240 4.16 7.06 -22.87
N LEU A 241 5.07 6.30 -22.23
CA LEU A 241 5.90 5.30 -22.90
C LEU A 241 5.08 4.13 -23.43
N LEU A 242 4.09 3.64 -22.69
CA LEU A 242 3.23 2.52 -23.11
C LEU A 242 2.39 2.87 -24.33
N LEU A 243 1.90 4.10 -24.42
CA LEU A 243 1.02 4.54 -25.50
C LEU A 243 1.77 5.05 -26.73
N HIS A 244 2.93 5.68 -26.55
CA HIS A 244 3.66 6.35 -27.63
C HIS A 244 4.97 5.65 -28.02
N GLY A 245 5.48 4.76 -27.17
CA GLY A 245 6.82 4.20 -27.33
C GLY A 245 7.92 5.27 -27.21
N VAL A 246 9.16 4.89 -27.54
CA VAL A 246 10.34 5.79 -27.48
C VAL A 246 10.87 6.20 -28.86
N LEU A 247 10.31 5.66 -29.94
CA LEU A 247 10.71 6.00 -31.30
C LEU A 247 10.08 7.32 -31.72
N ARG A 248 10.88 8.18 -32.37
CA ARG A 248 10.45 9.52 -32.81
C ARG A 248 9.30 9.49 -33.83
N ASN A 249 9.11 8.37 -34.52
CA ASN A 249 8.06 8.20 -35.53
C ASN A 249 7.82 6.69 -35.77
N PRO A 250 6.96 6.01 -35.00
CA PRO A 250 6.56 4.66 -35.37
C PRO A 250 5.74 4.79 -36.64
N ALA A 251 6.16 4.14 -37.73
CA ALA A 251 5.31 4.02 -38.91
C ALA A 251 3.94 3.51 -38.45
N VAL A 252 2.87 4.20 -38.82
CA VAL A 252 1.50 3.75 -38.53
C VAL A 252 1.38 2.32 -39.07
N GLY A 253 1.22 1.33 -38.17
CA GLY A 253 1.25 -0.09 -38.52
C GLY A 253 2.58 -0.82 -38.29
N ALA A 254 3.56 -0.25 -37.58
CA ALA A 254 4.74 -0.97 -37.12
C ALA A 254 4.31 -2.11 -36.18
N THR A 255 4.23 -3.32 -36.73
CA THR A 255 4.04 -4.54 -35.96
C THR A 255 5.21 -4.68 -34.99
N VAL A 256 4.91 -4.92 -33.71
CA VAL A 256 5.94 -5.40 -32.77
C VAL A 256 6.56 -6.63 -33.43
N PRO A 257 7.88 -6.64 -33.70
CA PRO A 257 8.50 -7.82 -34.29
C PRO A 257 8.22 -9.02 -33.37
N PRO A 258 7.88 -10.19 -33.92
CA PRO A 258 7.60 -11.36 -33.12
C PRO A 258 8.76 -11.58 -32.15
N LEU A 259 8.44 -11.82 -30.87
CA LEU A 259 9.44 -12.13 -29.86
C LEU A 259 10.32 -13.26 -30.40
N PRO A 260 11.66 -13.13 -30.39
CA PRO A 260 12.52 -14.25 -30.75
C PRO A 260 12.18 -15.43 -29.84
N ALA A 261 12.22 -16.65 -30.39
CA ALA A 261 11.91 -17.84 -29.63
C ALA A 261 12.76 -17.85 -28.35
N LEU A 262 12.12 -18.15 -27.21
CA LEU A 262 12.76 -18.18 -25.88
C LEU A 262 14.01 -19.09 -25.80
N THR A 263 14.20 -19.95 -26.79
CA THR A 263 15.35 -20.85 -26.98
C THR A 263 16.63 -20.15 -27.41
N ASP A 264 16.57 -18.92 -27.94
CA ASP A 264 17.72 -18.27 -28.58
C ASP A 264 18.51 -17.36 -27.62
N GLN A 265 18.22 -17.40 -26.32
CA GLN A 265 18.88 -16.53 -25.34
C GLN A 265 20.14 -17.17 -24.73
N PRO A 266 21.35 -16.58 -24.92
CA PRO A 266 22.63 -17.20 -24.59
C PRO A 266 22.88 -17.41 -23.08
N TRP A 267 22.16 -16.72 -22.20
CA TRP A 267 22.28 -16.84 -20.74
C TRP A 267 21.54 -18.05 -20.15
N ARG A 268 20.75 -18.77 -20.97
CA ARG A 268 20.07 -20.02 -20.56
C ARG A 268 20.75 -21.30 -21.01
N ASN A 269 21.73 -21.24 -21.91
CA ASN A 269 22.43 -22.45 -22.33
C ASN A 269 23.34 -22.93 -21.18
N PRO A 270 23.09 -24.08 -20.53
CA PRO A 270 23.97 -24.58 -19.48
C PRO A 270 25.41 -24.83 -19.99
N ALA A 271 25.60 -24.97 -21.30
CA ALA A 271 26.92 -25.14 -21.92
C ALA A 271 27.77 -23.86 -21.97
N THR A 272 27.21 -22.66 -21.75
CA THR A 272 27.98 -21.39 -21.74
C THR A 272 28.38 -20.94 -20.33
N ARG A 273 27.96 -21.66 -19.27
CA ARG A 273 28.58 -21.52 -17.94
C ARG A 273 29.90 -22.29 -17.95
N GLY A 274 30.92 -21.71 -18.59
CA GLY A 274 32.30 -22.11 -18.37
C GLY A 274 32.60 -22.03 -16.88
N ASN A 275 32.97 -23.17 -16.29
CA ASN A 275 33.43 -23.26 -14.92
C ASN A 275 34.73 -22.45 -14.77
N PRO A 276 34.82 -21.43 -13.91
CA PRO A 276 36.07 -20.67 -13.74
C PRO A 276 37.21 -21.46 -13.07
N ASP A 277 36.99 -22.69 -12.60
CA ASP A 277 37.91 -23.40 -11.71
C ASP A 277 38.57 -24.67 -12.29
N GLU A 278 38.59 -24.88 -13.61
CA GLU A 278 39.42 -25.93 -14.23
C GLU A 278 40.67 -25.33 -14.88
N GLY A 279 41.63 -24.94 -14.04
CA GLY A 279 42.88 -24.33 -14.49
C GLY A 279 43.97 -24.28 -13.43
N ALA A 280 44.03 -25.24 -12.51
CA ALA A 280 45.18 -25.41 -11.62
C ALA A 280 45.32 -26.88 -11.22
N THR A 281 45.99 -27.67 -12.06
CA THR A 281 46.86 -28.81 -11.67
C THR A 281 47.41 -29.51 -12.92
N SER A 282 48.58 -29.08 -13.38
CA SER A 282 49.73 -29.90 -13.83
C SER A 282 50.81 -28.98 -14.38
#